data_AF-A0A5C8T7U9-F1
#
_entry.id   AF-A0A5C8T7U9-F1
#
_cell.length_a   1.000
_cell.length_b   1.000
_cell.length_c   1.000
_cell.angle_alpha   90.00
_cell.angle_beta   90.00
_cell.angle_gamma   90.00
#
_symmetry.space_group_name_H-M   'P 1'
#
loop_
_entity.id
_entity.type
_entity.pdbx_description
1 polymer ?
#
loop_
_entity_poly.entity_id
_entity_poly.type
_entity_poly.pdbx_seq_one_letter_code
_entity_poly.pdbx_strand_id
1 'polypeptide(L)'
;MPGRARSRHTTFLVSVTAERSGGRGRSGSKPAPLVYAVMKPNAEAALAAVRALAEGAVAVAVVGSLSTRVSKGLKLKPGEPRVV
;
A
#
# COMPACT_ATOMS: atom_id res chain seq x y z
N MET A 1 -21.69 -28.88 -4.97
CA MET A 1 -20.96 -28.08 -3.98
C MET A 1 -20.50 -26.78 -4.63
N PRO A 2 -20.94 -25.59 -4.19
CA PRO A 2 -20.36 -24.36 -4.72
C PRO A 2 -18.94 -24.26 -4.14
N GLY A 3 -17.94 -24.44 -5.01
CA GLY A 3 -16.54 -24.28 -4.65
C GLY A 3 -16.34 -22.87 -4.11
N ARG A 4 -16.04 -22.76 -2.81
CA ARG A 4 -15.71 -21.52 -2.12
C ARG A 4 -14.69 -20.78 -2.98
N ALA A 5 -15.13 -19.72 -3.65
CA ALA A 5 -14.26 -18.90 -4.48
C ALA A 5 -13.13 -18.42 -3.57
N ARG A 6 -11.95 -19.06 -3.66
CA ARG A 6 -10.76 -18.63 -2.96
C ARG A 6 -10.49 -17.23 -3.50
N SER A 7 -10.85 -16.23 -2.71
CA SER A 7 -10.65 -14.83 -3.06
C SER A 7 -9.20 -14.68 -3.50
N ARG A 8 -9.00 -14.42 -4.80
CA ARG A 8 -7.67 -14.36 -5.40
C ARG A 8 -7.00 -13.12 -4.84
N HIS A 9 -6.16 -13.31 -3.83
CA HIS A 9 -5.44 -12.20 -3.23
C HIS A 9 -4.38 -11.71 -4.22
N THR A 10 -4.39 -10.41 -4.45
CA THR A 10 -3.40 -9.71 -5.26
C THR A 10 -2.52 -8.89 -4.33
N THR A 11 -1.24 -8.78 -4.65
CA THR A 11 -0.33 -7.91 -3.92
C THR A 11 -0.30 -6.55 -4.60
N PHE A 12 -0.79 -5.54 -3.91
CA PHE A 12 -0.79 -4.16 -4.37
C PHE A 12 0.40 -3.41 -3.79
N LEU A 13 1.01 -2.55 -4.60
CA LEU A 13 1.97 -1.55 -4.16
C LEU A 13 1.24 -0.24 -3.97
N VAL A 14 1.33 0.32 -2.78
CA VAL A 14 0.62 1.52 -2.37
C VAL A 14 1.64 2.53 -1.87
N SER A 15 1.76 3.67 -2.56
CA SER A 15 2.59 4.77 -2.11
C SER A 15 1.86 5.63 -1.09
N VAL A 16 2.59 6.10 -0.11
CA VAL A 16 2.15 6.97 0.97
C VAL A 16 3.08 8.18 0.99
N THR A 17 2.50 9.37 0.80
CA THR A 17 3.21 10.65 0.78
C THR A 17 2.56 11.61 1.76
N ALA A 18 3.32 12.13 2.72
CA ALA A 18 2.83 13.14 3.64
C ALA A 18 2.34 14.37 2.85
N GLU A 19 1.07 14.75 3.02
CA GLU A 19 0.58 16.00 2.47
C GLU A 19 1.07 17.13 3.37
N ARG A 20 2.01 17.93 2.86
CA ARG A 20 2.39 19.17 3.52
C ARG A 20 1.28 20.18 3.26
N SER A 21 0.36 20.35 4.21
CA SER A 21 -0.54 21.50 4.21
C SER A 21 0.30 22.78 4.25
N GLY A 22 -0.07 23.74 3.41
CA GLY A 22 0.68 24.94 3.01
C GLY A 22 1.73 25.49 3.98
N GLY A 23 2.95 25.66 3.49
CA GLY A 23 3.99 26.43 4.17
C GLY A 23 5.01 26.95 3.17
N ARG A 24 4.89 28.23 2.80
CA ARG A 24 5.96 28.99 2.13
C ARG A 24 7.26 28.78 2.90
N GLY A 25 8.33 28.46 2.19
CA GLY A 25 9.69 28.62 2.71
C GLY A 25 10.20 27.48 3.58
N ARG A 26 10.65 26.40 2.94
CA ARG A 26 11.96 25.81 3.24
C ARG A 26 12.23 24.71 2.23
N SER A 27 13.29 24.89 1.47
CA SER A 27 13.97 23.85 0.69
C SER A 27 14.54 22.80 1.65
N GLY A 28 13.69 22.06 2.33
CA GLY A 28 14.02 20.81 3.02
C GLY A 28 13.64 19.65 2.11
N SER A 29 14.45 18.60 2.06
CA SER A 29 14.20 17.42 1.22
C SER A 29 12.76 16.97 1.36
N LYS A 30 12.03 16.81 0.24
CA LYS A 30 10.71 16.17 0.27
C LYS A 30 10.87 14.82 0.97
N PRO A 31 10.03 14.49 1.97
CA PRO A 31 10.05 13.16 2.54
C PRO A 31 9.83 12.15 1.40
N ALA A 32 10.71 11.16 1.32
CA ALA A 32 10.62 10.16 0.27
C ALA A 32 9.27 9.42 0.40
N PRO A 33 8.57 9.15 -0.72
CA PRO A 33 7.36 8.35 -0.70
C PRO A 33 7.65 6.98 -0.09
N LEU A 34 6.88 6.59 0.93
CA LEU A 34 6.92 5.25 1.50
C LEU A 34 6.04 4.34 0.65
N VAL A 35 6.56 3.19 0.22
CA VAL A 35 5.78 2.22 -0.55
C VAL A 35 5.47 1.01 0.33
N TYR A 36 4.19 0.66 0.40
CA TYR A 36 3.69 -0.50 1.10
C TYR A 36 3.26 -1.57 0.08
N ALA A 37 3.76 -2.78 0.25
CA ALA A 37 3.22 -3.97 -0.39
C ALA A 37 2.16 -4.59 0.53
N VAL A 38 0.93 -4.73 0.03
CA VAL A 38 -0.19 -5.30 0.80
C VAL A 38 -0.94 -6.33 -0.02
N MET A 39 -1.22 -7.48 0.60
CA MET A 39 -1.96 -8.56 -0.04
C MET A 39 -3.45 -8.48 0.33
N LYS A 40 -4.29 -8.10 -0.65
CA LYS A 40 -5.74 -7.87 -0.50
C LYS A 40 -6.52 -8.36 -1.73
N PRO A 41 -7.84 -8.56 -1.63
CA PRO A 41 -8.65 -9.03 -2.75
C PRO A 41 -8.84 -7.96 -3.86
N ASN A 42 -8.76 -6.67 -3.53
CA ASN A 42 -8.90 -5.56 -4.47
C ASN A 42 -8.11 -4.32 -4.02
N ALA A 43 -8.01 -3.33 -4.91
CA ALA A 43 -7.24 -2.09 -4.70
C ALA A 43 -7.83 -1.23 -3.56
N GLU A 44 -9.15 -1.13 -3.46
CA GLU A 44 -9.83 -0.35 -2.42
C GLU A 44 -9.50 -0.86 -1.01
N ALA A 45 -9.54 -2.19 -0.81
CA ALA A 45 -9.17 -2.81 0.45
C ALA A 45 -7.67 -2.66 0.77
N ALA A 46 -6.81 -2.54 -0.24
CA ALA A 46 -5.40 -2.24 -0.06
C ALA A 46 -5.19 -0.79 0.41
N LEU A 47 -5.86 0.17 -0.23
CA LEU A 47 -5.83 1.58 0.16
C LEU A 47 -6.34 1.78 1.59
N ALA A 48 -7.46 1.16 1.95
CA ALA A 48 -8.02 1.25 3.30
C ALA A 48 -7.05 0.71 4.36
N ALA A 49 -6.39 -0.42 4.08
CA ALA A 49 -5.42 -1.01 5.01
C ALA A 49 -4.18 -0.13 5.21
N VAL A 50 -3.71 0.54 4.17
CA VAL A 50 -2.55 1.44 4.26
C VAL A 50 -2.93 2.77 4.91
N ARG A 51 -4.11 3.31 4.62
CA ARG A 51 -4.63 4.51 5.28
C ARG A 51 -4.81 4.33 6.79
N ALA A 52 -5.23 3.14 7.24
CA ALA A 52 -5.35 2.83 8.66
C ALA A 52 -4.01 2.82 9.41
N LEU A 53 -2.88 2.66 8.70
CA LEU A 53 -1.53 2.71 9.28
C LEU A 53 -0.89 4.10 9.22
N ALA A 54 -1.40 4.97 8.34
CA ALA A 54 -0.84 6.30 8.14
C ALA A 54 -1.52 7.28 9.11
N GLU A 55 -0.74 7.85 10.02
CA GLU A 55 -1.22 8.91 10.90
C GLU A 55 -1.14 10.28 10.20
N GLY A 56 -2.22 11.05 10.25
CA GLY A 56 -2.27 12.43 9.74
C GLY A 56 -2.79 12.60 8.30
N ALA A 57 -2.57 13.79 7.73
CA ALA A 57 -2.94 14.10 6.35
C ALA A 57 -1.90 13.52 5.39
N VAL A 58 -2.26 12.42 4.74
CA VAL A 58 -1.34 11.66 3.89
C VAL A 58 -2.04 11.29 2.59
N ALA A 59 -1.41 11.59 1.45
CA ALA A 59 -1.88 11.15 0.15
C ALA A 59 -1.46 9.69 -0.07
N VAL A 60 -2.42 8.85 -0.44
CA VAL A 60 -2.23 7.40 -0.63
C VAL A 60 -2.73 7.00 -2.01
N ALA A 61 -1.89 6.33 -2.79
CA ALA A 61 -2.21 5.91 -4.16
C ALA A 61 -1.68 4.50 -4.45
N VAL A 62 -2.41 3.73 -5.25
CA VAL A 62 -1.90 2.46 -5.78
C VAL A 62 -0.96 2.78 -6.93
N VAL A 63 0.31 2.40 -6.79
CA VAL A 63 1.35 2.62 -7.81
C VAL A 63 1.60 1.39 -8.67
N GLY A 64 1.06 0.23 -8.28
CA GLY A 64 1.14 -0.98 -9.08
C GLY A 64 0.70 -2.23 -8.34
N SER A 65 1.03 -3.38 -8.93
CA SER A 65 0.86 -4.69 -8.30
C SER A 65 2.10 -5.54 -8.52
N LEU A 66 2.34 -6.47 -7.59
CA LEU A 66 3.43 -7.43 -7.69
C LEU A 66 2.94 -8.75 -8.28
N SER A 67 3.81 -9.37 -9.08
CA SER A 67 3.61 -10.74 -9.53
C SER A 67 3.68 -11.72 -8.35
N THR A 68 2.99 -12.86 -8.48
CA THR A 68 2.95 -13.90 -7.45
C THR A 68 4.33 -14.40 -7.04
N ARG A 69 5.31 -14.40 -7.96
CA ARG A 69 6.70 -14.78 -7.68
C ARG A 69 7.36 -13.81 -6.70
N VAL A 70 7.25 -12.51 -6.95
CA VAL A 70 7.84 -11.47 -6.09
C VAL A 70 7.14 -11.44 -4.73
N SER A 71 5.81 -11.53 -4.71
CA SER A 71 5.04 -11.58 -3.46
C SER A 71 5.45 -12.75 -2.54
N LYS A 72 5.72 -13.93 -3.12
CA LYS A 72 6.24 -15.09 -2.39
C LYS A 72 7.64 -14.87 -1.86
N GLY A 73 8.53 -14.27 -2.65
CA GLY A 73 9.88 -13.90 -2.23
C GLY A 73 9.88 -12.94 -1.03
N LEU A 74 8.94 -12.00 -1.02
CA LEU A 74 8.73 -11.07 0.08
C LEU A 74 7.99 -11.67 1.30
N LYS A 75 7.58 -12.95 1.23
CA LYS A 75 6.83 -13.67 2.28
C LYS A 75 5.63 -12.87 2.82
N LEU A 76 4.95 -12.14 1.94
CA LEU A 76 3.81 -11.30 2.32
C LEU A 76 2.62 -12.17 2.71
N LYS A 77 1.96 -11.83 3.81
CA LYS A 77 0.73 -12.49 4.24
C LYS A 77 -0.50 -11.65 3.88
N PRO A 78 -1.65 -12.29 3.65
CA PRO A 78 -2.92 -11.58 3.51
C PRO A 78 -3.16 -10.63 4.69
N GLY A 79 -3.38 -9.36 4.38
CA GLY A 79 -3.67 -8.35 5.40
C GLY A 79 -2.50 -7.87 6.25
N GLU A 80 -1.26 -8.27 5.95
CA GLU A 80 -0.04 -7.77 6.61
C GLU A 80 0.69 -6.80 5.66
N PRO A 81 0.52 -5.46 5.83
CA PRO A 81 1.25 -4.47 5.04
C PRO A 81 2.73 -4.51 5.36
N ARG A 82 3.58 -4.43 4.33
CA ARG A 82 5.04 -4.42 4.48
C ARG A 82 5.65 -3.28 3.68
N VAL A 83 6.58 -2.55 4.26
CA VAL A 83 7.35 -1.53 3.54
C VAL A 83 8.35 -2.21 2.60
N VAL A 84 8.46 -1.70 1.36
CA VAL A 84 9.35 -2.18 0.30
C VAL A 84 10.14 -1.04 -0.33
#